data_AF-A0A838Q2P5-F1
#
_entry.id   AF-A0A838Q2P5-F1
#
_cell.length_a   1.000
_cell.length_b   1.000
_cell.length_c   1.000
_cell.angle_alpha   90.00
_cell.angle_beta   90.00
_cell.angle_gamma   90.00
#
_symmetry.space_group_name_H-M   'P 1'
#
loop_
_entity.id
_entity.type
_entity.pdbx_description
1 polymer ?
#
loop_
_entity_poly.entity_id
_entity_poly.type
_entity_poly.pdbx_seq_one_letter_code
_entity_poly.pdbx_strand_id
1 'polypeptide(L)'
;MDGTAGPKIEVFEPFSRAFDLTKLILFQPFDIGKWMVIGFAAFLANLAGGGGAGFNPARFWRGDWKWKMNSATTDVYQSASAMPGWVLPMALFGFLFILGLGLVLLWLGARGRFIFADCVVRNRAAIQGPWREFKREGNSLFLFSLLVAVIMVLVLGLAALPLLIPMAINHDLPRGATLVLGVSLLAIVALLFSVGYHLAASFMLPVMYRRRCGAAEGFRAGLAAVSAHPGPVILYLLFTLVLRIAFLMVACVLTCVTCCITAIPYVGTVILLPVYVFFMAYLLLFVRQFGPDYDPWANVVAVEPAAQTAPTTFPPPEAPPPSPEPPPVQT
;
A
#
# COMPACT_ATOMS: atom_id res chain seq x y z
N MET A 1 6.45 -2.13 47.66
CA MET A 1 6.54 -3.10 46.55
C MET A 1 6.02 -2.37 45.33
N ASP A 2 6.89 -1.58 44.72
CA ASP A 2 6.54 -0.72 43.60
C ASP A 2 6.52 -1.60 42.35
N GLY A 3 5.31 -1.97 41.95
CA GLY A 3 5.07 -2.69 40.71
C GLY A 3 5.53 -1.80 39.56
N THR A 4 6.62 -2.20 38.92
CA THR A 4 7.00 -1.74 37.59
C THR A 4 5.89 -2.17 36.63
N ALA A 5 4.83 -1.35 36.56
CA ALA A 5 3.81 -1.46 35.53
C ALA A 5 4.52 -1.19 34.20
N GLY A 6 5.01 -2.26 33.57
CA GLY A 6 5.41 -2.21 32.17
C GLY A 6 4.25 -1.61 31.35
N PRO A 7 4.54 -0.89 30.26
CA PRO A 7 3.52 -0.24 29.46
C PRO A 7 2.42 -1.26 29.10
N LYS A 8 1.21 -1.03 29.61
CA LYS A 8 0.07 -1.92 29.41
C LYS A 8 -0.40 -1.74 27.96
N ILE A 9 -0.17 -2.76 27.14
CA ILE A 9 -0.55 -2.73 25.73
C ILE A 9 -2.06 -2.97 25.65
N GLU A 10 -2.81 -1.91 25.37
CA GLU A 10 -4.27 -1.95 25.30
C GLU A 10 -4.74 -1.78 23.85
N VAL A 11 -5.70 -2.60 23.42
CA VAL A 11 -6.21 -2.62 22.02
C VAL A 11 -7.33 -1.60 21.80
N PHE A 12 -8.07 -1.24 22.86
CA PHE A 12 -9.22 -0.33 22.79
C PHE A 12 -8.86 1.15 22.90
N GLU A 13 -7.85 1.53 23.68
CA GLU A 13 -7.42 2.93 23.79
C GLU A 13 -6.94 3.49 22.42
N PRO A 14 -6.09 2.79 21.64
CA PRO A 14 -5.72 3.23 20.30
C PRO A 14 -6.91 3.31 19.35
N PHE A 15 -7.95 2.49 19.55
CA PHE A 15 -9.14 2.48 18.70
C PHE A 15 -9.92 3.80 18.86
N SER A 16 -10.23 4.18 20.10
CA SER A 16 -10.94 5.45 20.39
C SER A 16 -10.13 6.64 19.87
N ARG A 17 -8.82 6.64 20.15
CA ARG A 17 -7.94 7.72 19.74
C ARG A 17 -7.73 7.80 18.23
N ALA A 18 -7.72 6.66 17.53
CA ALA A 18 -7.69 6.62 16.06
C ALA A 18 -8.97 7.20 15.45
N PHE A 19 -10.13 6.94 16.08
CA PHE A 19 -11.39 7.54 15.66
C PHE A 19 -11.38 9.06 15.83
N ASP A 20 -10.87 9.56 16.95
CA ASP A 20 -10.72 10.99 17.19
C ASP A 20 -9.73 11.65 16.21
N LEU A 21 -8.58 11.03 15.94
CA LEU A 21 -7.65 11.50 14.92
C LEU A 21 -8.27 11.53 13.52
N THR A 22 -9.07 10.52 13.17
CA THR A 22 -9.75 10.47 11.87
C THR A 22 -10.72 11.64 11.74
N LYS A 23 -11.49 11.93 12.80
CA LYS A 23 -12.38 13.10 12.85
C LYS A 23 -11.59 14.40 12.69
N LEU A 24 -10.49 14.54 13.42
CA LEU A 24 -9.65 15.73 13.38
C LEU A 24 -9.02 15.94 11.99
N ILE A 25 -8.52 14.88 11.36
CA ILE A 25 -7.82 14.99 10.06
C ILE A 25 -8.80 15.33 8.93
N LEU A 26 -9.96 14.67 8.91
CA LEU A 26 -10.87 14.72 7.76
C LEU A 26 -12.01 15.74 7.91
N PHE A 27 -12.46 16.01 9.13
CA PHE A 27 -13.67 16.79 9.38
C PHE A 27 -13.44 18.10 10.14
N GLN A 28 -12.24 18.37 10.68
CA GLN A 28 -11.96 19.56 11.50
C GLN A 28 -10.63 20.26 11.13
N PRO A 29 -10.62 21.27 10.23
CA PRO A 29 -11.73 21.71 9.39
C PRO A 29 -11.98 20.78 8.21
N PHE A 30 -13.22 20.71 7.73
CA PHE A 30 -13.55 20.00 6.49
C PHE A 30 -13.09 20.82 5.28
N ASP A 31 -12.16 20.26 4.51
CA ASP A 31 -11.64 20.82 3.27
C ASP A 31 -11.66 19.73 2.19
N ILE A 32 -12.42 19.96 1.13
CA ILE A 32 -12.58 19.00 0.03
C ILE A 32 -11.28 18.78 -0.77
N GLY A 33 -10.44 19.82 -0.88
CA GLY A 33 -9.13 19.72 -1.50
C GLY A 33 -8.21 18.83 -0.67
N LYS A 34 -8.17 19.04 0.64
CA LYS A 34 -7.46 18.15 1.59
C LYS A 34 -7.98 16.71 1.50
N TRP A 35 -9.30 16.52 1.45
CA TRP A 35 -9.92 15.21 1.31
C TRP A 35 -9.45 14.48 0.04
N MET A 36 -9.49 15.15 -1.12
CA MET A 36 -9.07 14.55 -2.39
C MET A 36 -7.58 14.23 -2.40
N VAL A 37 -6.74 15.10 -1.84
CA VAL A 37 -5.28 14.88 -1.78
C VAL A 37 -4.92 13.71 -0.87
N ILE A 38 -5.53 13.62 0.32
CA ILE A 38 -5.34 12.47 1.22
C ILE A 38 -5.95 11.20 0.60
N GLY A 39 -7.08 11.32 -0.10
CA GLY A 39 -7.70 10.26 -0.90
C GLY A 39 -6.77 9.71 -1.97
N PHE A 40 -6.07 10.58 -2.68
CA PHE A 40 -5.04 10.20 -3.64
C PHE A 40 -3.84 9.53 -2.98
N ALA A 41 -3.36 10.03 -1.84
CA ALA A 41 -2.29 9.37 -1.08
C ALA A 41 -2.72 7.96 -0.61
N ALA A 42 -3.96 7.80 -0.14
CA ALA A 42 -4.54 6.52 0.23
C ALA A 42 -4.67 5.58 -0.98
N PHE A 43 -5.12 6.10 -2.12
CA PHE A 43 -5.19 5.36 -3.38
C PHE A 43 -3.82 4.82 -3.79
N LEU A 44 -2.80 5.68 -3.82
CA LEU A 44 -1.42 5.28 -4.10
C LEU A 44 -0.96 4.20 -3.13
N ALA A 45 -1.16 4.37 -1.82
CA ALA A 45 -0.74 3.40 -0.80
C ALA A 45 -1.35 1.99 -1.01
N ASN A 46 -2.53 1.92 -1.63
CA ASN A 46 -3.25 0.68 -1.88
C ASN A 46 -3.01 0.09 -3.28
N LEU A 47 -2.37 0.83 -4.19
CA LEU A 47 -2.14 0.43 -5.60
C LEU A 47 -1.30 -0.84 -5.74
N ALA A 48 -0.33 -1.03 -4.83
CA ALA A 48 0.60 -2.16 -4.83
C ALA A 48 0.19 -3.32 -3.90
N GLY A 49 -0.81 -3.12 -3.04
CA GLY A 49 -1.05 -3.95 -1.87
C GLY A 49 -2.14 -5.02 -2.01
N GLY A 50 -2.89 -5.05 -3.11
CA GLY A 50 -3.98 -6.02 -3.34
C GLY A 50 -5.13 -5.99 -2.31
N GLY A 51 -5.06 -5.12 -1.28
CA GLY A 51 -5.95 -5.12 -0.12
C GLY A 51 -7.03 -4.04 -0.12
N GLY A 52 -7.16 -3.26 -1.19
CA GLY A 52 -8.25 -2.30 -1.37
C GLY A 52 -9.33 -2.88 -2.27
N ALA A 53 -10.60 -2.68 -1.91
CA ALA A 53 -11.80 -3.17 -2.62
C ALA A 53 -11.93 -2.74 -4.11
N GLY A 54 -10.94 -2.05 -4.68
CA GLY A 54 -10.94 -1.57 -6.06
C GLY A 54 -9.88 -2.16 -7.00
N PHE A 55 -8.83 -2.83 -6.51
CA PHE A 55 -7.81 -3.43 -7.39
C PHE A 55 -7.56 -4.88 -7.01
N ASN A 56 -8.46 -5.75 -7.48
CA ASN A 56 -8.26 -7.18 -7.40
C ASN A 56 -7.64 -7.66 -8.73
N PRO A 57 -6.32 -7.88 -8.84
CA PRO A 57 -5.75 -8.50 -10.03
C PRO A 57 -6.40 -9.86 -10.30
N ALA A 58 -6.85 -10.58 -9.26
CA ALA A 58 -7.59 -11.83 -9.41
C ALA A 58 -9.01 -11.66 -9.97
N ARG A 59 -9.57 -10.43 -10.12
CA ARG A 59 -10.75 -10.15 -10.96
C ARG A 59 -10.37 -9.94 -12.41
N PHE A 60 -9.21 -9.33 -12.69
CA PHE A 60 -8.63 -9.34 -14.03
C PHE A 60 -8.43 -10.79 -14.49
N TRP A 61 -7.98 -11.66 -13.57
CA TRP A 61 -7.90 -13.10 -13.80
C TRP A 61 -9.25 -13.87 -13.66
N ARG A 62 -10.36 -13.21 -13.34
CA ARG A 62 -11.72 -13.81 -13.25
C ARG A 62 -12.73 -13.21 -14.21
N GLY A 63 -12.30 -12.31 -15.10
CA GLY A 63 -13.13 -11.99 -16.25
C GLY A 63 -13.50 -13.30 -16.95
N ASP A 64 -14.68 -13.36 -17.54
CA ASP A 64 -15.03 -14.39 -18.50
C ASP A 64 -14.16 -14.25 -19.77
N TRP A 65 -12.83 -14.36 -19.64
CA TRP A 65 -11.98 -14.70 -20.76
C TRP A 65 -12.19 -16.19 -20.99
N LYS A 66 -13.39 -16.50 -21.51
CA LYS A 66 -13.72 -17.70 -22.26
C LYS A 66 -12.84 -17.72 -23.50
N TRP A 67 -11.54 -17.87 -23.32
CA TRP A 67 -10.77 -18.64 -24.27
C TRP A 67 -11.46 -20.01 -24.23
N LYS A 68 -12.24 -20.30 -25.28
CA LYS A 68 -12.66 -21.66 -25.56
C LYS A 68 -11.37 -22.46 -25.69
N MET A 69 -10.87 -22.97 -24.58
CA MET A 69 -9.88 -24.04 -24.53
C MET A 69 -10.62 -25.34 -24.89
N ASN A 70 -11.39 -25.29 -25.98
CA ASN A 70 -11.99 -26.46 -26.59
C ASN A 70 -10.87 -27.03 -27.47
N SER A 71 -10.35 -28.18 -27.07
CA SER A 71 -9.48 -29.04 -27.90
C SER A 71 -8.22 -28.42 -28.52
N ALA A 72 -7.56 -27.45 -27.87
CA ALA A 72 -6.30 -26.89 -28.38
C ALA A 72 -5.03 -27.62 -27.88
N THR A 73 -5.12 -28.60 -26.99
CA THR A 73 -3.91 -29.31 -26.50
C THR A 73 -3.24 -30.19 -27.55
N THR A 74 -3.94 -30.52 -28.64
CA THR A 74 -3.36 -31.25 -29.80
C THR A 74 -3.05 -30.31 -30.98
N ASP A 75 -3.69 -29.14 -31.05
CA ASP A 75 -3.58 -28.18 -32.17
C ASP A 75 -2.72 -26.93 -31.89
N VAL A 76 -2.24 -26.70 -30.66
CA VAL A 76 -1.32 -25.56 -30.39
C VAL A 76 -0.01 -25.68 -31.17
N TYR A 77 0.50 -26.90 -31.36
CA TYR A 77 1.71 -27.13 -32.16
C TYR A 77 1.46 -26.96 -33.68
N GLN A 78 0.27 -27.33 -34.18
CA GLN A 78 -0.10 -27.14 -35.59
C GLN A 78 -0.58 -25.71 -35.90
N SER A 79 -1.05 -24.96 -34.90
CA SER A 79 -1.46 -23.56 -35.04
C SER A 79 -0.31 -22.57 -34.80
N ALA A 80 0.76 -22.97 -34.11
CA ALA A 80 1.95 -22.15 -33.92
C ALA A 80 2.71 -21.88 -35.24
N SER A 81 2.68 -22.82 -36.19
CA SER A 81 3.25 -22.65 -37.54
C SER A 81 2.39 -21.76 -38.46
N ALA A 82 1.14 -21.49 -38.07
CA ALA A 82 0.22 -20.62 -38.79
C ALA A 82 0.08 -19.22 -38.18
N MET A 83 0.79 -18.93 -37.07
CA MET A 83 0.77 -17.59 -36.48
C MET A 83 1.57 -16.61 -37.35
N PRO A 84 0.99 -15.48 -37.74
CA PRO A 84 1.74 -14.43 -38.42
C PRO A 84 2.97 -14.01 -37.59
N GLY A 85 4.12 -13.84 -38.22
CA GLY A 85 5.38 -13.53 -37.52
C GLY A 85 5.36 -12.26 -36.67
N TRP A 86 4.36 -11.38 -36.83
CA TRP A 86 4.15 -10.17 -36.01
C TRP A 86 3.48 -10.45 -34.65
N VAL A 87 2.83 -11.60 -34.48
CA VAL A 87 2.13 -11.94 -33.22
C VAL A 87 3.13 -12.15 -32.08
N LEU A 88 4.27 -12.80 -32.35
CA LEU A 88 5.31 -13.04 -31.35
C LEU A 88 5.93 -11.73 -30.79
N PRO A 89 6.40 -10.77 -31.61
CA PRO A 89 6.90 -9.50 -31.08
C PRO A 89 5.81 -8.67 -30.42
N MET A 90 4.55 -8.71 -30.88
CA MET A 90 3.44 -8.03 -30.20
C MET A 90 3.13 -8.64 -28.83
N ALA A 91 3.12 -9.97 -28.72
CA ALA A 91 2.93 -10.68 -27.46
C ALA A 91 4.08 -10.39 -26.47
N LEU A 92 5.32 -10.41 -26.96
CA LEU A 92 6.50 -10.05 -26.16
C LEU A 92 6.42 -8.59 -25.68
N PHE A 93 6.08 -7.64 -26.56
CA PHE A 93 5.88 -6.24 -26.19
C PHE A 93 4.77 -6.07 -25.16
N GLY A 94 3.62 -6.71 -25.36
CA GLY A 94 2.51 -6.69 -24.41
C GLY A 94 2.90 -7.25 -23.03
N PHE A 95 3.63 -8.36 -23.00
CA PHE A 95 4.16 -8.93 -21.76
C PHE A 95 5.12 -7.98 -21.04
N LEU A 96 6.11 -7.42 -21.76
CA LEU A 96 7.07 -6.46 -21.20
C LEU A 96 6.38 -5.18 -20.72
N PHE A 97 5.37 -4.71 -21.43
CA PHE A 97 4.57 -3.54 -21.04
C PHE A 97 3.78 -3.80 -19.75
N ILE A 98 3.09 -4.94 -19.65
CA ILE A 98 2.34 -5.32 -18.43
C ILE A 98 3.28 -5.50 -17.25
N LEU A 99 4.43 -6.15 -17.47
CA LEU A 99 5.47 -6.31 -16.45
C LEU A 99 5.98 -4.95 -15.96
N GLY A 100 6.35 -4.07 -16.89
CA GLY A 100 6.81 -2.72 -16.60
C GLY A 100 5.78 -1.90 -15.85
N LEU A 101 4.52 -1.93 -16.28
CA LEU A 101 3.40 -1.28 -15.60
C LEU A 101 3.23 -1.85 -14.17
N GLY A 102 3.28 -3.16 -14.01
CA GLY A 102 3.21 -3.81 -12.69
C GLY A 102 4.32 -3.36 -11.74
N LEU A 103 5.56 -3.27 -12.22
CA LEU A 103 6.70 -2.76 -11.45
C LEU A 103 6.50 -1.29 -11.05
N VAL A 104 6.03 -0.46 -11.98
CA VAL A 104 5.74 0.95 -11.70
C VAL A 104 4.63 1.09 -10.66
N LEU A 105 3.54 0.32 -10.77
CA LEU A 105 2.44 0.33 -9.79
C LEU A 105 2.92 -0.15 -8.41
N LEU A 106 3.75 -1.19 -8.35
CA LEU A 106 4.38 -1.68 -7.11
C LEU A 106 5.27 -0.60 -6.47
N TRP A 107 6.08 0.07 -7.28
CA TRP A 107 6.94 1.17 -6.85
C TRP A 107 6.14 2.37 -6.34
N LEU A 108 5.11 2.78 -7.10
CA LEU A 108 4.19 3.85 -6.72
C LEU A 108 3.48 3.54 -5.40
N GLY A 109 3.06 2.29 -5.18
CA GLY A 109 2.40 1.93 -3.93
C GLY A 109 3.33 1.84 -2.72
N ALA A 110 4.59 1.44 -2.91
CA ALA A 110 5.60 1.56 -1.87
C ALA A 110 5.80 3.02 -1.44
N ARG A 111 5.79 3.96 -2.39
CA ARG A 111 5.83 5.41 -2.11
C ARG A 111 4.57 5.93 -1.44
N GLY A 112 3.41 5.51 -1.96
CA GLY A 112 2.10 5.93 -1.47
C GLY A 112 1.93 5.68 0.01
N ARG A 113 2.44 4.55 0.53
CA ARG A 113 2.36 4.21 1.96
C ARG A 113 3.04 5.23 2.88
N PHE A 114 4.22 5.73 2.49
CA PHE A 114 4.92 6.75 3.28
C PHE A 114 4.25 8.12 3.18
N ILE A 115 3.76 8.49 1.99
CA ILE A 115 3.03 9.75 1.78
C ILE A 115 1.75 9.74 2.61
N PHE A 116 1.00 8.64 2.56
CA PHE A 116 -0.23 8.49 3.34
C PHE A 116 0.05 8.49 4.85
N ALA A 117 1.12 7.82 5.30
CA ALA A 117 1.57 7.89 6.69
C ALA A 117 1.85 9.33 7.12
N ASP A 118 2.57 10.10 6.30
CA ASP A 118 2.91 11.49 6.58
C ASP A 118 1.67 12.40 6.62
N CYS A 119 0.72 12.21 5.69
CA CYS A 119 -0.56 12.91 5.70
C CYS A 119 -1.34 12.70 7.00
N VAL A 120 -1.34 11.47 7.53
CA VAL A 120 -2.02 11.11 8.79
C VAL A 120 -1.26 11.64 10.00
N VAL A 121 0.06 11.48 10.05
CA VAL A 121 0.88 11.85 11.20
C VAL A 121 0.97 13.37 11.37
N ARG A 122 1.19 14.11 10.27
CA ARG A 122 1.38 15.56 10.29
C ARG A 122 0.12 16.36 9.94
N ASN A 123 -1.01 15.68 9.74
CA ASN A 123 -2.30 16.30 9.39
C ASN A 123 -2.23 17.28 8.20
N ARG A 124 -1.42 16.98 7.18
CA ARG A 124 -1.18 17.87 6.03
C ARG A 124 -1.53 17.22 4.70
N ALA A 125 -2.13 17.99 3.79
CA ALA A 125 -2.44 17.56 2.42
C ALA A 125 -1.26 17.82 1.47
N ALA A 126 -0.12 17.15 1.71
CA ALA A 126 1.09 17.37 0.92
C ALA A 126 1.58 16.08 0.24
N ILE A 127 1.65 16.07 -1.09
CA ILE A 127 2.18 14.93 -1.86
C ILE A 127 3.65 15.15 -2.19
N GLN A 128 4.01 16.31 -2.74
CA GLN A 128 5.34 16.56 -3.31
C GLN A 128 6.47 16.57 -2.26
N GLY A 129 6.23 17.16 -1.08
CA GLY A 129 7.22 17.21 0.00
C GLY A 129 7.61 15.79 0.47
N PRO A 130 6.66 14.99 0.98
CA PRO A 130 6.92 13.62 1.42
C PRO A 130 7.47 12.73 0.30
N TRP A 131 7.07 12.96 -0.95
CA TRP A 131 7.60 12.21 -2.11
C TRP A 131 9.11 12.32 -2.25
N ARG A 132 9.66 13.53 -2.04
CA ARG A 132 11.11 13.79 -2.11
C ARG A 132 11.83 13.34 -0.85
N GLU A 133 11.21 13.56 0.29
CA GLU A 133 11.76 13.26 1.62
C GLU A 133 11.94 11.74 1.83
N PHE A 134 10.91 10.94 1.53
CA PHE A 134 10.94 9.48 1.74
C PHE A 134 11.49 8.70 0.53
N LYS A 135 12.41 9.32 -0.25
CA LYS A 135 12.91 8.73 -1.50
C LYS A 135 13.71 7.45 -1.29
N ARG A 136 14.52 7.45 -0.25
CA ARG A 136 15.43 6.34 0.04
C ARG A 136 14.66 5.16 0.65
N GLU A 137 13.79 5.44 1.60
CA GLU A 137 12.99 4.48 2.36
C GLU A 137 11.97 3.80 1.45
N GLY A 138 11.27 4.57 0.63
CA GLY A 138 10.32 4.03 -0.35
C GLY A 138 10.98 3.13 -1.41
N ASN A 139 12.17 3.50 -1.89
CA ASN A 139 12.92 2.65 -2.83
C ASN A 139 13.43 1.37 -2.17
N SER A 140 13.88 1.47 -0.91
CA SER A 140 14.31 0.30 -0.15
C SER A 140 13.14 -0.67 0.10
N LEU A 141 11.96 -0.15 0.45
CA LEU A 141 10.74 -0.96 0.61
C LEU A 141 10.36 -1.64 -0.70
N PHE A 142 10.36 -0.90 -1.83
CA PHE A 142 10.07 -1.46 -3.14
C PHE A 142 11.02 -2.62 -3.50
N LEU A 143 12.33 -2.41 -3.38
CA LEU A 143 13.34 -3.43 -3.70
C LEU A 143 13.21 -4.66 -2.79
N PHE A 144 12.94 -4.45 -1.49
CA PHE A 144 12.74 -5.54 -0.55
C PHE A 144 11.46 -6.32 -0.86
N SER A 145 10.34 -5.64 -1.14
CA SER A 145 9.10 -6.29 -1.57
C SER A 145 9.25 -7.04 -2.89
N LEU A 146 9.97 -6.47 -3.85
CA LEU A 146 10.27 -7.12 -5.12
C LEU A 146 11.11 -8.38 -4.92
N LEU A 147 12.15 -8.31 -4.09
CA LEU A 147 13.00 -9.45 -3.77
C LEU A 147 12.20 -10.57 -3.10
N VAL A 148 11.36 -10.25 -2.12
CA VAL A 148 10.50 -11.23 -1.45
C VAL A 148 9.50 -11.86 -2.43
N ALA A 149 8.91 -11.06 -3.33
CA ALA A 149 8.01 -11.57 -4.35
C ALA A 149 8.73 -12.53 -5.33
N VAL A 150 9.93 -12.19 -5.79
CA VAL A 150 10.74 -13.04 -6.66
C VAL A 150 11.11 -14.36 -5.96
N ILE A 151 11.58 -14.29 -4.71
CA ILE A 151 11.89 -15.49 -3.91
C ILE A 151 10.65 -16.37 -3.77
N MET A 152 9.50 -15.79 -3.47
CA MET A 152 8.23 -16.53 -3.36
C MET A 152 7.88 -17.25 -4.66
N VAL A 153 7.99 -16.56 -5.81
CA VAL A 153 7.72 -17.16 -7.13
C VAL A 153 8.70 -18.29 -7.43
N LEU A 154 9.98 -18.12 -7.13
CA LEU A 154 10.98 -19.17 -7.31
C LEU A 154 10.71 -20.39 -6.42
N VAL A 155 10.38 -20.19 -5.15
CA VAL A 155 10.03 -21.28 -4.22
C VAL A 155 8.78 -22.01 -4.67
N LEU A 156 7.73 -21.29 -5.09
CA LEU A 156 6.51 -21.92 -5.61
C LEU A 156 6.77 -22.67 -6.92
N GLY A 157 7.60 -22.12 -7.81
CA GLY A 157 8.00 -22.79 -9.05
C GLY A 157 8.77 -24.08 -8.80
N LEU A 158 9.74 -24.04 -7.89
CA LEU A 158 10.50 -25.22 -7.46
C LEU A 158 9.60 -26.25 -6.76
N ALA A 159 8.68 -25.81 -5.91
CA ALA A 159 7.70 -26.69 -5.25
C ALA A 159 6.67 -27.29 -6.23
N ALA A 160 6.43 -26.65 -7.38
CA ALA A 160 5.59 -27.17 -8.44
C ALA A 160 6.30 -28.23 -9.31
N LEU A 161 7.63 -28.23 -9.43
CA LEU A 161 8.37 -29.23 -10.20
C LEU A 161 8.03 -30.69 -9.85
N PRO A 162 8.02 -31.13 -8.56
CA PRO A 162 7.66 -32.51 -8.23
C PRO A 162 6.20 -32.85 -8.56
N LEU A 163 5.32 -31.85 -8.75
CA LEU A 163 3.96 -32.05 -9.22
C LEU A 163 3.89 -32.16 -10.76
N LEU A 164 4.64 -31.31 -11.47
CA LEU A 164 4.58 -31.18 -12.93
C LEU A 164 5.40 -32.24 -13.67
N ILE A 165 6.58 -32.59 -13.18
CA ILE A 165 7.48 -33.57 -13.82
C ILE A 165 6.84 -34.96 -13.98
N PRO A 166 6.26 -35.60 -12.93
CA PRO A 166 5.64 -36.90 -13.09
C PRO A 166 4.40 -36.87 -13.99
N MET A 167 3.68 -35.74 -14.04
CA MET A 167 2.57 -35.55 -14.99
C MET A 167 3.02 -35.44 -16.45
N ALA A 168 4.22 -34.90 -16.69
CA ALA A 168 4.79 -34.80 -18.03
C ALA A 168 5.31 -36.15 -18.54
N ILE A 169 5.81 -37.02 -17.65
CA ILE A 169 6.42 -38.30 -17.99
C ILE A 169 5.41 -39.46 -17.99
N ASN A 170 4.54 -39.53 -16.96
CA ASN A 170 3.62 -40.66 -16.78
C ASN A 170 2.20 -40.25 -17.16
N HIS A 171 1.73 -40.76 -18.30
CA HIS A 171 0.41 -40.41 -18.82
C HIS A 171 -0.76 -41.03 -18.04
N ASP A 172 -0.49 -42.04 -17.20
CA ASP A 172 -1.48 -42.88 -16.50
C ASP A 172 -1.88 -42.37 -15.10
N LEU A 173 -1.26 -41.29 -14.60
CA LEU A 173 -1.70 -40.68 -13.35
C LEU A 173 -3.10 -40.05 -13.51
N PRO A 174 -3.96 -40.09 -12.47
CA PRO A 174 -5.23 -39.35 -12.46
C PRO A 174 -4.95 -37.83 -12.45
N ARG A 175 -4.72 -37.26 -13.63
CA ARG A 175 -4.23 -35.89 -13.84
C ARG A 175 -5.09 -34.85 -13.15
N GLY A 176 -6.40 -35.06 -13.11
CA GLY A 176 -7.34 -34.14 -12.47
C GLY A 176 -7.15 -34.04 -10.96
N ALA A 177 -7.20 -35.17 -10.24
CA ALA A 177 -7.15 -35.17 -8.79
C ALA A 177 -5.79 -34.72 -8.24
N THR A 178 -4.69 -35.22 -8.80
CA THR A 178 -3.34 -34.85 -8.37
C THR A 178 -3.04 -33.37 -8.67
N LEU A 179 -3.48 -32.84 -9.82
CA LEU A 179 -3.28 -31.44 -10.18
C LEU A 179 -4.10 -30.51 -9.29
N VAL A 180 -5.38 -30.82 -9.08
CA VAL A 180 -6.24 -30.02 -8.21
C VAL A 180 -5.69 -29.99 -6.79
N LEU A 181 -5.28 -31.14 -6.24
CA LEU A 181 -4.75 -31.22 -4.88
C LEU A 181 -3.39 -30.49 -4.75
N GLY A 182 -2.48 -30.70 -5.69
CA GLY A 182 -1.16 -30.05 -5.69
C GLY A 182 -1.25 -28.53 -5.88
N VAL A 183 -2.04 -28.06 -6.84
CA VAL A 183 -2.27 -26.62 -7.06
C VAL A 183 -2.98 -25.99 -5.85
N SER A 184 -3.96 -26.68 -5.24
CA SER A 184 -4.64 -26.19 -4.03
C SER A 184 -3.65 -26.04 -2.87
N LEU A 185 -2.77 -27.04 -2.66
CA LEU A 185 -1.74 -26.97 -1.63
C LEU A 185 -0.77 -25.81 -1.87
N LEU A 186 -0.27 -25.64 -3.09
CA LEU A 186 0.60 -24.52 -3.47
C LEU A 186 -0.08 -23.17 -3.28
N ALA A 187 -1.37 -23.07 -3.64
CA ALA A 187 -2.17 -21.86 -3.44
C ALA A 187 -2.33 -21.53 -1.95
N ILE A 188 -2.55 -22.54 -1.09
CA ILE A 188 -2.62 -22.35 0.37
C ILE A 188 -1.27 -21.87 0.92
N VAL A 189 -0.16 -22.48 0.52
CA VAL A 189 1.19 -22.06 0.94
C VAL A 189 1.47 -20.63 0.51
N ALA A 190 1.16 -20.28 -0.75
CA ALA A 190 1.30 -18.93 -1.28
C ALA A 190 0.44 -17.91 -0.51
N LEU A 191 -0.80 -18.28 -0.18
CA LEU A 191 -1.71 -17.44 0.59
C LEU A 191 -1.18 -17.19 2.01
N LEU A 192 -0.76 -18.23 2.72
CA LEU A 192 -0.23 -18.10 4.08
C LEU A 192 1.04 -17.25 4.10
N PHE A 193 1.96 -17.46 3.16
CA PHE A 193 3.17 -16.66 3.03
C PHE A 193 2.86 -15.19 2.72
N SER A 194 1.94 -14.94 1.78
CA SER A 194 1.52 -13.58 1.41
C SER A 194 0.88 -12.84 2.59
N VAL A 195 -0.03 -13.50 3.32
CA VAL A 195 -0.66 -12.93 4.52
C VAL A 195 0.39 -12.61 5.59
N GLY A 196 1.34 -13.54 5.84
CA GLY A 196 2.44 -13.32 6.78
C GLY A 196 3.34 -12.14 6.38
N TYR A 197 3.68 -12.03 5.10
CA TYR A 197 4.47 -10.91 4.58
C TYR A 197 3.71 -9.57 4.68
N HIS A 198 2.44 -9.53 4.28
CA HIS A 198 1.61 -8.34 4.39
C HIS A 198 1.49 -7.85 5.84
N LEU A 199 1.37 -8.79 6.78
CA LEU A 199 1.34 -8.51 8.19
C LEU A 199 2.67 -7.90 8.66
N ALA A 200 3.81 -8.54 8.35
CA ALA A 200 5.12 -8.03 8.71
C ALA A 200 5.40 -6.65 8.08
N ALA A 201 5.02 -6.46 6.81
CA ALA A 201 5.15 -5.18 6.12
C ALA A 201 4.30 -4.05 6.74
N SER A 202 3.19 -4.40 7.39
CA SER A 202 2.34 -3.43 8.10
C SER A 202 3.05 -2.86 9.33
N PHE A 203 3.75 -3.70 10.10
CA PHE A 203 4.55 -3.25 11.26
C PHE A 203 5.88 -2.59 10.87
N MET A 204 6.44 -3.01 9.74
CA MET A 204 7.66 -2.44 9.18
C MET A 204 7.51 -0.95 8.81
N LEU A 205 6.33 -0.55 8.32
CA LEU A 205 6.08 0.81 7.83
C LEU A 205 6.26 1.89 8.92
N PRO A 206 5.63 1.81 10.11
CA PRO A 206 5.87 2.77 11.19
C PRO A 206 7.34 2.84 11.64
N VAL A 207 8.03 1.70 11.69
CA VAL A 207 9.45 1.64 12.08
C VAL A 207 10.32 2.38 11.08
N MET A 208 10.14 2.11 9.78
CA MET A 208 10.87 2.80 8.72
C MET A 208 10.56 4.30 8.70
N TYR A 209 9.29 4.67 8.94
CA TYR A 209 8.87 6.07 9.00
C TYR A 209 9.55 6.82 10.15
N ARG A 210 9.66 6.21 11.34
CA ARG A 210 10.28 6.83 12.51
C ARG A 210 11.81 6.86 12.42
N ARG A 211 12.44 5.70 12.19
CA ARG A 211 13.90 5.52 12.28
C ARG A 211 14.66 5.90 11.01
N ARG A 212 13.96 6.17 9.89
CA ARG A 212 14.60 6.47 8.59
C ARG A 212 15.60 5.40 8.14
N CYS A 213 15.28 4.14 8.47
CA CYS A 213 16.13 3.00 8.21
C CYS A 213 15.78 2.27 6.91
N GLY A 214 16.68 1.39 6.48
CA GLY A 214 16.46 0.52 5.32
C GLY A 214 15.39 -0.54 5.60
N ALA A 215 14.85 -1.12 4.53
CA ALA A 215 13.78 -2.10 4.60
C ALA A 215 14.14 -3.36 5.41
N ALA A 216 15.35 -3.89 5.24
CA ALA A 216 15.79 -5.07 5.99
C ALA A 216 15.87 -4.81 7.50
N GLU A 217 16.34 -3.63 7.90
CA GLU A 217 16.43 -3.23 9.30
C GLU A 217 15.04 -3.00 9.90
N GLY A 218 14.16 -2.29 9.17
CA GLY A 218 12.77 -2.10 9.56
C GLY A 218 12.00 -3.41 9.70
N PHE A 219 12.25 -4.38 8.80
CA PHE A 219 11.65 -5.71 8.87
C PHE A 219 12.12 -6.48 10.10
N ARG A 220 13.43 -6.49 10.39
CA ARG A 220 13.97 -7.16 11.58
C ARG A 220 13.45 -6.54 12.87
N ALA A 221 13.41 -5.22 12.96
CA ALA A 221 12.88 -4.51 14.11
C ALA A 221 11.37 -4.74 14.28
N GLY A 222 10.59 -4.73 13.19
CA GLY A 222 9.17 -5.06 13.23
C GLY A 222 8.92 -6.50 13.68
N LEU A 223 9.69 -7.45 13.17
CA LEU A 223 9.58 -8.86 13.58
C LEU A 223 9.99 -9.06 15.05
N ALA A 224 11.04 -8.38 15.50
CA ALA A 224 11.45 -8.38 16.91
C ALA A 224 10.33 -7.85 17.81
N ALA A 225 9.68 -6.74 17.44
CA ALA A 225 8.55 -6.19 18.18
C ALA A 225 7.36 -7.17 18.25
N VAL A 226 7.04 -7.84 17.14
CA VAL A 226 5.99 -8.86 17.10
C VAL A 226 6.34 -10.06 17.99
N SER A 227 7.59 -10.51 17.96
CA SER A 227 8.06 -11.64 18.77
C SER A 227 8.15 -11.33 20.27
N ALA A 228 8.41 -10.08 20.65
CA ALA A 228 8.49 -9.65 22.04
C ALA A 228 7.11 -9.62 22.72
N HIS A 229 6.04 -9.32 21.96
CA HIS A 229 4.69 -9.18 22.48
C HIS A 229 3.64 -9.88 21.59
N PRO A 230 3.67 -11.22 21.47
CA PRO A 230 2.80 -11.94 20.54
C PRO A 230 1.32 -11.84 20.92
N GLY A 231 0.99 -11.87 22.22
CA GLY A 231 -0.40 -11.83 22.71
C GLY A 231 -1.17 -10.57 22.28
N PRO A 232 -0.67 -9.36 22.63
CA PRO A 232 -1.30 -8.12 22.21
C PRO A 232 -1.35 -7.95 20.69
N VAL A 233 -0.33 -8.41 19.96
CA VAL A 233 -0.32 -8.38 18.49
C VAL A 233 -1.41 -9.29 17.92
N ILE A 234 -1.57 -10.52 18.42
CA ILE A 234 -2.64 -11.42 17.98
C ILE A 234 -4.01 -10.81 18.25
N LEU A 235 -4.22 -10.20 19.43
CA LEU A 235 -5.48 -9.54 19.76
C LEU A 235 -5.76 -8.35 18.84
N TYR A 236 -4.76 -7.51 18.58
CA TYR A 236 -4.85 -6.42 17.59
C TYR A 236 -5.22 -6.94 16.20
N LEU A 237 -4.66 -8.07 15.78
CA LEU A 237 -4.94 -8.66 14.47
C LEU A 237 -6.34 -9.24 14.39
N LEU A 238 -6.80 -9.95 15.41
CA LEU A 238 -8.15 -10.45 15.48
C LEU A 238 -9.16 -9.30 15.44
N PHE A 239 -8.92 -8.26 16.23
CA PHE A 239 -9.79 -7.09 16.28
C PHE A 239 -9.80 -6.31 14.95
N THR A 240 -8.63 -6.09 14.35
CA THR A 240 -8.49 -5.46 13.03
C THR A 240 -9.16 -6.30 11.94
N LEU A 241 -9.07 -7.63 12.00
CA LEU A 241 -9.73 -8.54 11.07
C LEU A 241 -11.26 -8.40 11.15
N VAL A 242 -11.83 -8.40 12.36
CA VAL A 242 -13.26 -8.18 12.59
C VAL A 242 -13.70 -6.84 12.03
N LEU A 243 -12.95 -5.77 12.28
CA LEU A 243 -13.24 -4.45 11.72
C LEU A 243 -13.19 -4.45 10.19
N ARG A 244 -12.17 -5.07 9.59
CA ARG A 244 -12.06 -5.17 8.12
C ARG A 244 -13.24 -5.94 7.51
N ILE A 245 -13.71 -7.01 8.15
CA ILE A 245 -14.90 -7.76 7.71
C ILE A 245 -16.15 -6.88 7.84
N ALA A 246 -16.31 -6.15 8.94
CA ALA A 246 -17.42 -5.22 9.12
C ALA A 246 -17.45 -4.13 8.04
N PHE A 247 -16.32 -3.47 7.77
CA PHE A 247 -16.22 -2.47 6.71
C PHE A 247 -16.40 -3.07 5.32
N LEU A 248 -15.98 -4.32 5.07
CA LEU A 248 -16.24 -5.01 3.82
C LEU A 248 -17.74 -5.22 3.59
N MET A 249 -18.48 -5.61 4.62
CA MET A 249 -19.94 -5.75 4.54
C MET A 249 -20.60 -4.41 4.21
N VAL A 250 -20.21 -3.33 4.90
CA VAL A 250 -20.70 -1.97 4.62
C VAL A 250 -20.36 -1.55 3.19
N ALA A 251 -19.13 -1.76 2.74
CA ALA A 251 -18.70 -1.43 1.38
C ALA A 251 -19.46 -2.22 0.31
N CYS A 252 -19.80 -3.49 0.58
CA CYS A 252 -20.64 -4.32 -0.29
C CYS A 252 -22.04 -3.70 -0.46
N VAL A 253 -22.68 -3.31 0.65
CA VAL A 253 -23.98 -2.64 0.63
C VAL A 253 -23.91 -1.32 -0.12
N LEU A 254 -22.90 -0.47 0.16
CA LEU A 254 -22.70 0.80 -0.56
C LEU A 254 -22.52 0.58 -2.06
N THR A 255 -21.82 -0.47 -2.47
CA THR A 255 -21.60 -0.78 -3.88
C THR A 255 -22.88 -1.21 -4.59
N CYS A 256 -23.74 -1.96 -3.91
CA CYS A 256 -25.06 -2.32 -4.42
C CYS A 256 -25.96 -1.07 -4.59
N VAL A 257 -25.92 -0.13 -3.64
CA VAL A 257 -26.75 1.09 -3.65
C VAL A 257 -26.26 2.12 -4.68
N THR A 258 -24.95 2.26 -4.86
CA THR A 258 -24.34 3.30 -5.73
C THR A 258 -24.11 2.84 -7.18
N CYS A 259 -24.71 1.71 -7.59
CA CYS A 259 -24.69 1.18 -8.97
C CYS A 259 -23.31 1.33 -9.65
N CYS A 260 -22.31 0.62 -9.12
CA CYS A 260 -20.93 0.54 -9.64
C CYS A 260 -20.06 1.81 -9.55
N ILE A 261 -20.52 2.95 -9.05
CA ILE A 261 -19.67 4.16 -8.91
C ILE A 261 -18.49 3.91 -7.96
N THR A 262 -18.71 3.15 -6.88
CA THR A 262 -17.64 2.74 -5.94
C THR A 262 -16.67 1.71 -6.52
N ALA A 263 -17.00 1.09 -7.66
CA ALA A 263 -16.10 0.17 -8.34
C ALA A 263 -14.97 0.91 -9.08
N ILE A 264 -15.12 2.22 -9.31
CA ILE A 264 -14.02 3.06 -9.84
C ILE A 264 -12.94 3.14 -8.75
N PRO A 265 -11.70 2.67 -8.99
CA PRO A 265 -10.70 2.47 -7.94
C PRO A 265 -10.41 3.72 -7.11
N TYR A 266 -10.31 4.89 -7.77
CA TYR A 266 -10.04 6.15 -7.09
C TYR A 266 -11.27 6.65 -6.30
N VAL A 267 -12.45 6.66 -6.92
CA VAL A 267 -13.69 7.13 -6.28
C VAL A 267 -14.03 6.27 -5.06
N GLY A 268 -13.89 4.95 -5.18
CA GLY A 268 -14.04 4.03 -4.05
C GLY A 268 -13.09 4.38 -2.90
N THR A 269 -11.81 4.65 -3.17
CA THR A 269 -10.86 5.03 -2.12
C THR A 269 -11.16 6.37 -1.46
N VAL A 270 -11.68 7.35 -2.21
CA VAL A 270 -12.05 8.66 -1.69
C VAL A 270 -13.31 8.56 -0.81
N ILE A 271 -14.29 7.73 -1.18
CA ILE A 271 -15.48 7.49 -0.37
C ILE A 271 -15.11 6.73 0.91
N LEU A 272 -14.25 5.71 0.81
CA LEU A 272 -13.76 4.93 1.96
C LEU A 272 -12.59 5.61 2.70
N LEU A 273 -12.27 6.87 2.41
CA LEU A 273 -11.14 7.57 3.02
C LEU A 273 -11.16 7.57 4.56
N PRO A 274 -12.29 7.78 5.24
CA PRO A 274 -12.35 7.70 6.70
C PRO A 274 -11.88 6.35 7.23
N VAL A 275 -12.23 5.27 6.53
CA VAL A 275 -11.84 3.90 6.90
C VAL A 275 -10.32 3.71 6.75
N TYR A 276 -9.75 4.18 5.64
CA TYR A 276 -8.30 4.09 5.42
C TYR A 276 -7.50 4.90 6.43
N VAL A 277 -7.91 6.14 6.72
CA VAL A 277 -7.26 7.00 7.72
C VAL A 277 -7.37 6.37 9.09
N PHE A 278 -8.54 5.84 9.44
CA PHE A 278 -8.77 5.16 10.70
C PHE A 278 -7.84 3.96 10.90
N PHE A 279 -7.74 3.05 9.92
CA PHE A 279 -6.85 1.89 10.04
C PHE A 279 -5.38 2.28 10.13
N MET A 280 -4.97 3.33 9.42
CA MET A 280 -3.59 3.81 9.48
C MET A 280 -3.29 4.46 10.82
N ALA A 281 -4.18 5.32 11.32
CA ALA A 281 -4.05 5.93 12.64
C ALA A 281 -4.05 4.87 13.75
N TYR A 282 -4.90 3.85 13.64
CA TYR A 282 -4.98 2.74 14.58
C TYR A 282 -3.69 1.93 14.64
N LEU A 283 -3.12 1.60 13.48
CA LEU A 283 -1.82 0.92 13.38
C LEU A 283 -0.70 1.75 14.02
N LEU A 284 -0.63 3.05 13.71
CA LEU A 284 0.40 3.95 14.23
C LEU A 284 0.31 4.11 15.76
N LEU A 285 -0.90 4.25 16.30
CA LEU A 285 -1.14 4.38 17.73
C LEU A 285 -0.89 3.06 18.49
N PHE A 286 -1.23 1.91 17.89
CA PHE A 286 -0.92 0.62 18.48
C PHE A 286 0.59 0.39 18.55
N VAL A 287 1.31 0.67 17.45
CA VAL A 287 2.77 0.50 17.41
C VAL A 287 3.50 1.43 18.38
N ARG A 288 2.95 2.63 18.64
CA ARG A 288 3.46 3.56 19.65
C ARG A 288 3.54 2.96 21.06
N GLN A 289 2.68 2.00 21.40
CA GLN A 289 2.69 1.35 22.71
C GLN A 289 3.91 0.44 22.94
N PHE A 290 4.62 0.02 21.88
CA PHE A 290 5.82 -0.81 22.00
C PHE A 290 7.06 -0.05 22.51
N GLY A 291 7.00 1.28 22.59
CA GLY A 291 8.05 2.10 23.18
C GLY A 291 8.36 3.39 22.41
N PRO A 292 9.25 4.25 22.97
CA PRO A 292 9.57 5.56 22.41
C PRO A 292 10.24 5.49 21.02
N ASP A 293 10.95 4.40 20.73
CA ASP A 293 11.59 4.19 19.42
C ASP A 293 10.59 3.91 18.29
N TYR A 294 9.33 3.63 18.64
CA TYR A 294 8.25 3.30 17.73
C TYR A 294 7.23 4.45 17.60
N ASP A 295 7.41 5.57 18.31
CA ASP A 295 6.51 6.72 18.25
C ASP A 295 6.72 7.52 16.94
N PRO A 296 5.77 7.47 15.98
CA PRO A 296 5.91 8.16 14.71
C PRO A 296 5.72 9.69 14.84
N TRP A 297 5.11 10.17 15.94
CA TRP A 297 4.91 11.60 16.19
C TRP A 297 6.10 12.27 16.88
N ALA A 298 7.07 11.51 17.41
CA ALA A 298 8.25 12.09 18.04
C ALA A 298 9.07 13.00 17.10
N ASN A 299 9.07 12.70 15.79
CA ASN A 299 9.71 13.54 14.77
C ASN A 299 8.94 14.85 14.49
N VAL A 300 7.64 14.91 14.80
CA VAL A 300 6.80 16.09 14.56
C VAL A 300 7.01 17.11 15.67
N VAL A 301 7.01 16.66 16.93
CA VAL A 301 7.27 17.51 18.10
C VAL A 301 8.66 18.15 18.03
N ALA A 302 9.66 17.46 17.48
CA ALA A 302 11.00 18.00 17.28
C ALA A 302 11.06 19.13 16.22
N VAL A 303 10.10 19.21 15.30
CA VAL A 303 10.05 20.24 14.23
C VAL A 303 9.21 21.46 14.65
N GLU A 304 8.41 21.34 15.70
CA GLU A 304 7.45 22.35 16.16
C GLU A 304 7.98 23.16 17.36
N PRO A 305 9.09 23.92 17.17
CA PRO A 305 9.12 25.28 17.72
C PRO A 305 9.65 26.36 16.74
N ALA A 306 9.99 26.03 15.49
CA ALA A 306 10.67 27.00 14.60
C ALA A 306 9.84 27.51 13.40
N ALA A 307 8.73 26.87 13.04
CA ALA A 307 8.09 27.11 11.73
C ALA A 307 6.69 27.75 11.77
N GLN A 308 6.12 28.06 12.94
CA GLN A 308 4.73 28.56 13.04
C GLN A 308 4.58 30.05 13.42
N THR A 309 5.66 30.83 13.52
CA THR A 309 5.57 32.26 13.92
C THR A 309 5.86 33.30 12.83
N ALA A 310 5.86 32.93 11.55
CA ALA A 310 5.95 33.94 10.48
C ALA A 310 4.57 34.20 9.84
N PRO A 311 3.82 35.23 10.26
CA PRO A 311 2.74 35.76 9.43
C PRO A 311 3.35 36.25 8.13
N THR A 312 2.79 35.76 7.02
CA THR A 312 3.15 36.14 5.66
C THR A 312 2.74 37.59 5.44
N THR A 313 3.61 38.54 5.77
CA THR A 313 3.49 39.91 5.28
C THR A 313 3.84 39.90 3.80
N PHE A 314 2.83 40.07 2.95
CA PHE A 314 3.03 40.48 1.56
C PHE A 314 3.88 41.75 1.54
N PRO A 315 4.98 41.82 0.76
CA PRO A 315 5.65 43.09 0.53
C PRO A 315 4.70 44.03 -0.22
N PRO A 316 4.63 45.33 0.14
CA PRO A 316 3.76 46.27 -0.55
C PRO A 316 4.19 46.44 -2.02
N PRO A 317 3.27 46.81 -2.93
CA PRO A 317 3.60 47.00 -4.33
C PRO A 317 4.67 48.08 -4.49
N GLU A 318 5.71 47.75 -5.24
CA GLU A 318 6.81 48.65 -5.59
C GLU A 318 6.26 49.87 -6.33
N ALA A 319 6.56 51.07 -5.83
CA ALA A 319 6.09 52.32 -6.42
C ALA A 319 6.70 52.52 -7.83
N PRO A 320 5.96 53.10 -8.79
CA PRO A 320 6.47 53.32 -10.13
C PRO A 320 7.65 54.32 -10.11
N PRO A 321 8.64 54.16 -11.00
CA PRO A 321 9.84 55.00 -11.03
C PRO A 321 9.49 56.46 -11.33
N PRO A 322 10.21 57.45 -10.75
CA PRO A 322 9.96 58.86 -10.99
C PRO A 322 10.31 59.25 -12.44
N SER A 323 9.44 60.08 -13.03
CA SER A 323 9.59 60.64 -14.38
C SER A 323 10.89 61.44 -14.52
N PRO A 324 11.55 61.42 -15.69
CA PRO A 324 12.78 62.16 -15.93
C PRO A 324 12.55 63.67 -15.90
N GLU A 325 13.42 64.37 -15.17
CA GLU A 325 13.47 65.82 -15.00
C GLU A 325 13.86 66.51 -16.32
N PRO A 326 13.25 67.66 -16.69
CA PRO A 326 13.58 68.35 -17.94
C PRO A 326 14.97 69.04 -17.84
N PRO A 327 15.73 69.11 -18.94
CA PRO A 327 17.09 69.64 -18.91
C PRO A 327 17.12 71.15 -18.62
N PRO A 328 18.20 71.65 -17.97
CA PRO A 328 18.32 73.05 -17.62
C PRO A 328 18.48 73.92 -18.88
N VAL A 329 17.70 75.00 -18.91
CA VAL A 329 17.80 76.09 -19.89
C VAL A 329 19.18 76.74 -19.74
N GLN A 330 20.02 76.63 -20.76
CA GLN A 330 21.22 77.45 -20.90
C GLN A 330 20.86 78.74 -21.64
N THR A 331 21.36 79.85 -21.13
CA THR A 331 21.30 81.19 -21.72
C THR A 331 22.30 81.33 -22.86
#